data_AF-A0A7D9CVL9-F1
#
_entry.id   AF-A0A7D9CVL9-F1
#
_cell.length_a   1.000
_cell.length_b   1.000
_cell.length_c   1.000
_cell.angle_alpha   90.00
_cell.angle_beta   90.00
_cell.angle_gamma   90.00
#
_symmetry.space_group_name_H-M   'P 1'
#
loop_
_entity.id
_entity.type
_entity.pdbx_description
1 polymer ?
#
loop_
_entity_poly.entity_id
_entity_poly.type
_entity_poly.pdbx_seq_one_letter_code
_entity_poly.pdbx_strand_id
1 'polypeptide(L)'
;MFQSYSFLLQSKSAAKPIIADQARFFSITASTNARQYKSVVSRLVKKRKEYKEGDEKPWYLRIPEEKPKYPLYPYGEALFFKRSDRGLYGGQERGSGYQVSEMGNRTPRSWLPNVVTKRLWSEALNKTIKIRLTSRVLRTITKEGGLDNYLTKEKSARIKELGIFGWKLRYDVLKAREKANKPLNYDLKKNPNGEDVKVFYSGTYKGEPIQLTVGRRKLASLLFPVVRNHTTEPLSFAKFGVEHAKASFGDILKECEGYDMDLSNVSFKPEVSQ
;
A
#
# COMPACT_ATOMS: atom_id res chain seq x y z
N MET A 1 52.61 5.67 60.86
CA MET A 1 53.25 6.32 59.69
C MET A 1 52.13 6.63 58.71
N PHE A 2 51.58 7.86 58.74
CA PHE A 2 51.94 8.98 57.85
C PHE A 2 51.68 8.62 56.37
N GLN A 3 50.95 9.36 55.56
CA GLN A 3 50.01 10.47 55.72
C GLN A 3 49.42 10.65 54.31
N SER A 4 48.13 10.92 54.22
CA SER A 4 47.49 11.44 53.00
C SER A 4 48.08 12.80 52.63
N TYR A 5 48.42 13.02 51.36
CA TYR A 5 48.60 14.37 50.81
C TYR A 5 47.90 14.52 49.46
N SER A 6 46.96 15.47 49.45
CA SER A 6 46.44 16.13 48.26
C SER A 6 47.46 17.15 47.76
N PHE A 7 47.56 17.34 46.44
CA PHE A 7 47.91 18.64 45.87
C PHE A 7 47.15 18.90 44.57
N LEU A 8 46.31 19.95 44.62
CA LEU A 8 45.84 20.74 43.49
C LEU A 8 47.02 21.31 42.70
N LEU A 9 46.89 21.44 41.37
CA LEU A 9 47.07 22.74 40.70
C LEU A 9 46.61 22.76 39.24
N GLN A 10 45.74 23.74 38.99
CA GLN A 10 45.68 24.67 37.86
C GLN A 10 45.34 24.22 36.43
N SER A 11 44.21 24.81 36.00
CA SER A 11 43.76 25.06 34.64
C SER A 11 44.84 25.63 33.73
N LYS A 12 44.94 25.04 32.54
CA LYS A 12 45.46 25.73 31.35
C LYS A 12 44.39 25.66 30.26
N SER A 13 43.86 26.84 29.96
CA SER A 13 43.08 27.14 28.76
C SER A 13 43.89 26.72 27.54
N ALA A 14 43.40 25.71 26.81
CA ALA A 14 43.92 25.34 25.50
C ALA A 14 43.07 26.04 24.44
N ALA A 15 43.71 26.93 23.69
CA ALA A 15 43.15 27.71 22.60
C ALA A 15 42.44 26.81 21.56
N LYS A 16 41.29 27.30 21.06
CA LYS A 16 40.57 26.71 19.93
C LYS A 16 41.47 26.79 18.68
N PRO A 17 41.64 25.71 17.90
CA PRO A 17 42.30 25.82 16.61
C PRO A 17 41.38 26.55 15.63
N ILE A 18 41.81 27.73 15.20
CA ILE A 18 41.28 28.44 14.03
C ILE A 18 41.82 27.70 12.81
N ILE A 19 41.11 26.66 12.38
CA ILE A 19 41.29 26.09 11.05
C ILE A 19 40.28 26.79 10.15
N ALA A 20 40.78 27.70 9.33
CA ALA A 20 40.03 28.33 8.27
C ALA A 20 39.75 27.29 7.16
N ASP A 21 38.77 26.42 7.41
CA ASP A 21 38.14 25.69 6.32
C ASP A 21 37.25 26.68 5.57
N GLN A 22 37.79 27.24 4.49
CA GLN A 22 36.98 27.81 3.43
C GLN A 22 36.21 26.68 2.76
N ALA A 23 35.21 26.14 3.45
CA ALA A 23 34.18 25.34 2.85
C ALA A 23 33.51 26.22 1.80
N ARG A 24 33.77 25.92 0.53
CA ARG A 24 32.98 26.47 -0.58
C ARG A 24 31.56 25.98 -0.37
N PHE A 25 30.74 26.79 0.29
CA PHE A 25 29.31 26.65 0.28
C PHE A 25 28.89 26.80 -1.19
N PHE A 26 28.72 25.68 -1.90
CA PHE A 26 27.95 25.70 -3.14
C PHE A 26 26.60 26.29 -2.77
N SER A 27 26.34 27.51 -3.22
CA SER A 27 25.06 28.15 -3.06
C SER A 27 24.02 27.22 -3.67
N ILE A 28 23.22 26.55 -2.83
CA ILE A 28 22.00 25.88 -3.27
C ILE A 28 21.00 27.01 -3.56
N THR A 29 21.25 27.79 -4.61
CA THR A 29 20.23 28.65 -5.19
C THR A 29 19.23 27.71 -5.83
N ALA A 30 18.23 27.28 -5.04
CA ALA A 30 17.08 26.57 -5.57
C ALA A 30 16.53 27.41 -6.73
N SER A 31 16.57 26.87 -7.94
CA SER A 31 16.09 27.57 -9.13
C SER A 31 14.66 28.08 -8.86
N THR A 32 14.46 29.39 -8.86
CA THR A 32 13.15 30.03 -8.65
C THR A 32 12.12 29.62 -9.72
N ASN A 33 12.60 29.06 -10.84
CA ASN A 33 11.80 28.51 -11.95
C ASN A 33 11.32 27.07 -11.73
N ALA A 34 11.60 26.45 -10.59
CA ALA A 34 11.08 25.12 -10.30
C ALA A 34 9.55 25.16 -10.13
N ARG A 35 8.86 24.24 -10.80
CA ARG A 35 7.42 24.10 -10.71
C ARG A 35 6.99 23.90 -9.25
N GLN A 36 6.11 24.77 -8.77
CA GLN A 36 5.53 24.66 -7.44
C GLN A 36 4.15 23.99 -7.51
N TYR A 37 3.87 23.13 -6.51
CA TYR A 37 2.57 22.47 -6.35
C TYR A 37 1.79 23.10 -5.20
N LYS A 38 1.77 24.44 -5.14
CA LYS A 38 1.23 25.21 -4.01
C LYS A 38 -0.19 24.77 -3.66
N SER A 39 -1.06 24.70 -4.67
CA SER A 39 -2.47 24.31 -4.54
C SER A 39 -2.72 22.86 -4.10
N VAL A 40 -1.71 21.98 -4.24
CA VAL A 40 -1.77 20.59 -3.77
C VAL A 40 -1.23 20.50 -2.35
N VAL A 41 -0.08 21.13 -2.10
CA VAL A 41 0.63 21.06 -0.81
C VAL A 41 -0.09 21.87 0.27
N SER A 42 -0.77 22.96 -0.09
CA SER A 42 -1.49 23.81 0.86
C SER A 42 -2.83 23.21 1.33
N ARG A 43 -3.19 22.01 0.88
CA ARG A 43 -4.44 21.35 1.27
C ARG A 43 -4.30 20.80 2.68
N LEU A 44 -5.25 21.13 3.54
CA LEU A 44 -5.32 20.62 4.91
C LEU A 44 -6.24 19.39 4.94
N VAL A 45 -5.67 18.22 5.25
CA VAL A 45 -6.41 16.98 5.45
C VAL A 45 -6.54 16.73 6.95
N LYS A 46 -7.78 16.49 7.41
CA LYS A 46 -8.03 16.14 8.81
C LYS A 46 -7.28 14.84 9.15
N LYS A 47 -6.36 14.90 10.10
CA LYS A 47 -5.66 13.72 10.63
C LYS A 47 -6.70 12.77 11.27
N ARG A 48 -6.63 11.48 10.93
CA ARG A 48 -7.52 10.47 11.51
C ARG A 48 -6.98 10.05 12.88
N LYS A 49 -7.89 9.85 13.83
CA LYS A 49 -7.57 9.19 15.09
C LYS A 49 -7.38 7.70 14.81
N GLU A 50 -6.30 7.13 15.32
CA GLU A 50 -6.05 5.69 15.29
C GLU A 50 -6.83 5.03 16.44
N TYR A 51 -7.57 3.97 16.12
CA TYR A 51 -8.36 3.20 17.09
C TYR A 51 -7.72 1.82 17.22
N LYS A 52 -7.54 1.35 18.45
CA LYS A 52 -7.01 0.01 18.74
C LYS A 52 -8.16 -0.97 18.95
N GLU A 53 -7.89 -2.26 18.73
CA GLU A 53 -8.84 -3.33 19.08
C GLU A 53 -9.12 -3.26 20.60
N GLY A 54 -10.38 -3.17 20.99
CA GLY A 54 -10.81 -3.03 22.40
C GLY A 54 -11.16 -1.61 22.85
N ASP A 55 -10.81 -0.56 22.09
CA ASP A 55 -11.25 0.80 22.41
C ASP A 55 -12.79 0.92 22.29
N GLU A 56 -13.41 1.61 23.23
CA GLU A 56 -14.85 1.90 23.16
C GLU A 56 -15.17 2.77 21.95
N LYS A 57 -16.26 2.41 21.24
CA LYS A 57 -16.75 3.16 20.09
C LYS A 57 -17.33 4.51 20.55
N PRO A 58 -16.76 5.66 20.13
CA PRO A 58 -17.34 6.96 20.46
C PRO A 58 -18.72 7.14 19.82
N TRP A 59 -19.65 7.80 20.53
CA TRP A 59 -21.04 8.00 20.07
C TRP A 59 -21.14 8.71 18.71
N TYR A 60 -20.24 9.65 18.42
CA TYR A 60 -20.22 10.42 17.18
C TYR A 60 -19.52 9.71 16.02
N LEU A 61 -18.88 8.56 16.26
CA LEU A 61 -18.12 7.86 15.24
C LEU A 61 -19.07 7.06 14.33
N ARG A 62 -19.40 7.67 13.19
CA ARG A 62 -20.10 6.97 12.11
C ARG A 62 -19.13 6.07 11.35
N ILE A 63 -19.30 4.76 11.48
CA ILE A 63 -18.56 3.74 10.73
C ILE A 63 -19.28 3.55 9.39
N PRO A 64 -18.61 3.76 8.23
CA PRO A 64 -19.18 3.42 6.93
C PRO A 64 -19.48 1.93 6.84
N GLU A 65 -20.58 1.57 6.18
CA GLU A 65 -20.95 0.16 5.96
C GLU A 65 -19.88 -0.58 5.15
N GLU A 66 -19.36 0.07 4.12
CA GLU A 66 -18.31 -0.49 3.28
C GLU A 66 -16.92 -0.04 3.71
N LYS A 67 -15.98 -0.99 3.73
CA LYS A 67 -14.56 -0.69 3.95
C LYS A 67 -14.00 0.09 2.75
N PRO A 68 -13.17 1.14 2.96
CA PRO A 68 -12.59 1.88 1.84
C PRO A 68 -11.63 1.00 1.05
N LYS A 69 -11.90 0.84 -0.25
CA LYS A 69 -11.07 0.04 -1.16
C LYS A 69 -9.65 0.59 -1.35
N TYR A 70 -9.50 1.92 -1.37
CA TYR A 70 -8.24 2.58 -1.70
C TYR A 70 -7.62 3.23 -0.45
N PRO A 71 -6.27 3.30 -0.37
CA PRO A 71 -5.60 4.07 0.67
C PRO A 71 -5.88 5.56 0.50
N LEU A 72 -5.82 6.29 1.61
CA LEU A 72 -6.00 7.74 1.61
C LEU A 72 -4.87 8.41 0.86
N TYR A 73 -5.23 9.34 -0.02
CA TYR A 73 -4.24 10.16 -0.72
C TYR A 73 -3.68 11.22 0.24
N PRO A 74 -2.35 11.37 0.38
CA PRO A 74 -1.76 12.26 1.38
C PRO A 74 -2.22 13.73 1.31
N TYR A 75 -2.51 14.23 0.11
CA TYR A 75 -2.89 15.64 -0.12
C TYR A 75 -4.41 15.84 -0.24
N GLY A 76 -5.22 14.78 -0.09
CA GLY A 76 -6.67 14.87 -0.18
C GLY A 76 -7.22 15.36 -1.53
N GLU A 77 -8.50 15.70 -1.55
CA GLU A 77 -9.21 16.11 -2.76
C GLU A 77 -8.86 17.53 -3.20
N ALA A 78 -9.06 17.86 -4.48
CA ALA A 78 -8.82 19.21 -4.97
C ALA A 78 -9.92 20.17 -4.49
N LEU A 79 -9.52 21.19 -3.71
CA LEU A 79 -10.43 22.26 -3.26
C LEU A 79 -10.91 23.10 -4.45
N PHE A 80 -9.96 23.46 -5.32
CA PHE A 80 -10.18 24.26 -6.52
C PHE A 80 -10.02 23.38 -7.75
N PHE A 81 -10.86 23.59 -8.76
CA PHE A 81 -10.86 22.80 -9.99
C PHE A 81 -11.04 21.28 -9.76
N LYS A 82 -12.15 20.89 -9.11
CA LYS A 82 -12.59 19.48 -8.87
C LYS A 82 -12.63 18.59 -10.12
N ARG A 83 -12.63 19.20 -11.31
CA ARG A 83 -12.50 18.49 -12.60
C ARG A 83 -11.18 17.72 -12.68
N SER A 84 -10.12 18.22 -12.03
CA SER A 84 -8.80 17.60 -12.00
C SER A 84 -8.78 16.22 -11.34
N ASP A 85 -9.59 16.02 -10.30
CA ASP A 85 -9.67 14.76 -9.55
C ASP A 85 -10.21 13.58 -10.35
N ARG A 86 -10.85 13.84 -11.52
CA ARG A 86 -11.41 12.81 -12.40
C ARG A 86 -10.43 12.29 -13.46
N GLY A 87 -9.17 12.73 -13.44
CA GLY A 87 -8.19 12.37 -14.47
C GLY A 87 -6.74 12.69 -14.08
N LEU A 88 -5.84 12.68 -15.07
CA LEU A 88 -4.42 12.95 -14.87
C LEU A 88 -4.05 14.35 -15.38
N TYR A 89 -4.06 15.32 -14.48
CA TYR A 89 -3.82 16.72 -14.82
C TYR A 89 -2.36 17.18 -14.62
N GLY A 90 -1.56 16.39 -13.90
CA GLY A 90 -0.14 16.68 -13.71
C GLY A 90 0.08 17.95 -12.91
N GLY A 91 -0.74 18.16 -11.87
CA GLY A 91 -0.71 19.38 -11.04
C GLY A 91 -1.10 20.67 -11.78
N GLN A 92 -1.69 20.59 -12.97
CA GLN A 92 -2.20 21.76 -13.69
C GLN A 92 -3.61 22.12 -13.22
N GLU A 93 -3.84 23.41 -13.02
CA GLU A 93 -5.11 23.96 -12.59
C GLU A 93 -5.63 24.99 -13.59
N ARG A 94 -6.83 25.50 -13.34
CA ARG A 94 -7.39 26.62 -14.09
C ARG A 94 -6.64 27.90 -13.67
N GLY A 95 -6.00 28.57 -14.62
CA GLY A 95 -5.49 29.92 -14.41
C GLY A 95 -6.62 30.95 -14.44
N SER A 96 -6.48 32.01 -13.66
CA SER A 96 -7.38 33.18 -13.66
C SER A 96 -6.54 34.45 -13.80
N GLY A 97 -7.05 35.43 -14.53
CA GLY A 97 -6.37 36.71 -14.71
C GLY A 97 -7.24 37.67 -15.52
N TYR A 98 -6.62 38.65 -16.17
CA TYR A 98 -7.31 39.67 -16.93
C TYR A 98 -6.79 39.70 -18.38
N GLN A 99 -7.68 40.00 -19.31
CA GLN A 99 -7.33 40.56 -20.60
C GLN A 99 -7.20 42.07 -20.42
N VAL A 100 -6.09 42.64 -20.88
CA VAL A 100 -5.81 44.07 -20.77
C VAL A 100 -5.89 44.65 -22.18
N SER A 101 -6.72 45.67 -22.39
CA SER A 101 -6.74 46.40 -23.65
C SER A 101 -5.52 47.34 -23.76
N GLU A 102 -5.27 47.85 -24.96
CA GLU A 102 -4.26 48.89 -25.19
C GLU A 102 -4.46 50.12 -24.29
N MET A 103 -5.72 50.49 -24.04
CA MET A 103 -6.12 51.57 -23.13
C MET A 103 -6.09 51.18 -21.64
N GLY A 104 -5.61 49.98 -21.29
CA GLY A 104 -5.49 49.52 -19.91
C GLY A 104 -6.76 48.97 -19.26
N ASN A 105 -7.87 48.84 -20.00
CA ASN A 105 -9.11 48.27 -19.47
C ASN A 105 -8.93 46.77 -19.18
N ARG A 106 -9.35 46.33 -17.99
CA ARG A 106 -9.14 44.95 -17.50
C ARG A 106 -10.43 44.15 -17.52
N THR A 107 -10.48 43.11 -18.34
CA THR A 107 -11.62 42.18 -18.40
C THR A 107 -11.20 40.82 -17.82
N PRO A 108 -11.90 40.26 -16.82
CA PRO A 108 -11.51 38.98 -16.24
C PRO A 108 -11.60 37.84 -17.26
N ARG A 109 -10.61 36.95 -17.26
CA ARG A 109 -10.56 35.74 -18.10
C ARG A 109 -10.00 34.57 -17.32
N SER A 110 -10.18 33.37 -17.88
CA SER A 110 -9.58 32.15 -17.35
C SER A 110 -8.83 31.37 -18.43
N TRP A 111 -7.83 30.60 -18.01
CA TRP A 111 -7.06 29.71 -18.88
C TRP A 111 -7.24 28.28 -18.40
N LEU A 112 -7.80 27.43 -19.25
CA LEU A 112 -7.94 26.01 -18.99
C LEU A 112 -6.73 25.25 -19.54
N PRO A 113 -6.26 24.21 -18.84
CA PRO A 113 -5.25 23.33 -19.42
C PRO A 113 -5.85 22.58 -20.62
N ASN A 114 -4.99 22.26 -21.60
CA ASN A 114 -5.40 21.46 -22.75
C ASN A 114 -5.63 20.00 -22.32
N VAL A 115 -6.89 19.64 -22.08
CA VAL A 115 -7.33 18.31 -21.64
C VAL A 115 -7.84 17.52 -22.83
N VAL A 116 -7.28 16.33 -23.01
CA VAL A 116 -7.67 15.35 -24.03
C VAL A 116 -8.15 14.06 -23.35
N THR A 117 -9.05 13.34 -24.00
CA THR A 117 -9.44 12.00 -23.57
C THR A 117 -8.72 10.99 -24.45
N LYS A 118 -7.91 10.12 -23.86
CA LYS A 118 -7.15 9.10 -24.59
C LYS A 118 -7.29 7.74 -23.93
N ARG A 119 -7.11 6.70 -24.74
CA ARG A 119 -7.07 5.30 -24.33
C ARG A 119 -5.60 4.90 -24.24
N LEU A 120 -5.15 4.50 -23.06
CA LEU A 120 -3.76 4.10 -22.81
C LEU A 120 -3.71 2.65 -22.32
N TRP A 121 -2.76 1.88 -22.84
CA TRP A 121 -2.52 0.52 -22.39
C TRP A 121 -1.83 0.51 -21.01
N SER A 122 -2.27 -0.38 -20.14
CA SER A 122 -1.62 -0.70 -18.85
C SER A 122 -1.21 -2.16 -18.90
N GLU A 123 0.09 -2.42 -18.79
CA GLU A 123 0.68 -3.74 -18.84
C GLU A 123 0.34 -4.52 -17.56
N ALA A 124 0.47 -3.88 -16.40
CA ALA A 124 0.18 -4.52 -15.12
C ALA A 124 -1.29 -4.96 -14.99
N LEU A 125 -2.22 -4.21 -15.61
CA LEU A 125 -3.64 -4.49 -15.58
C LEU A 125 -4.14 -5.28 -16.80
N ASN A 126 -3.28 -5.54 -17.79
CA ASN A 126 -3.62 -6.18 -19.06
C ASN A 126 -4.88 -5.60 -19.73
N LYS A 127 -5.05 -4.27 -19.67
CA LYS A 127 -6.22 -3.61 -20.25
C LYS A 127 -5.94 -2.19 -20.70
N THR A 128 -6.77 -1.72 -21.63
CA THR A 128 -6.77 -0.32 -22.07
C THR A 128 -7.67 0.52 -21.17
N ILE A 129 -7.14 1.62 -20.63
CA ILE A 129 -7.86 2.53 -19.74
C ILE A 129 -8.16 3.84 -20.48
N LYS A 130 -9.43 4.25 -20.50
CA LYS A 130 -9.86 5.56 -21.02
C LYS A 130 -9.70 6.62 -19.92
N ILE A 131 -8.81 7.59 -20.14
CA ILE A 131 -8.44 8.59 -19.14
C ILE A 131 -8.55 10.00 -19.73
N ARG A 132 -9.03 10.96 -18.93
CA ARG A 132 -8.90 12.39 -19.22
C ARG A 132 -7.56 12.88 -18.72
N LEU A 133 -6.73 13.42 -19.58
CA LEU A 133 -5.38 13.82 -19.25
C LEU A 133 -4.97 15.07 -19.99
N THR A 134 -4.04 15.82 -19.43
CA THR A 134 -3.50 17.00 -20.11
C THR A 134 -2.48 16.61 -21.17
N SER A 135 -2.35 17.41 -22.24
CA SER A 135 -1.35 17.16 -23.29
C SER A 135 0.08 17.05 -22.74
N ARG A 136 0.42 17.83 -21.70
CA ARG A 136 1.69 17.72 -20.96
C ARG A 136 1.88 16.35 -20.32
N VAL A 137 0.84 15.83 -19.65
CA VAL A 137 0.90 14.50 -19.03
C VAL A 137 1.03 13.40 -20.09
N LEU A 138 0.36 13.55 -21.25
CA LEU A 138 0.55 12.61 -22.37
C LEU A 138 2.01 12.54 -22.83
N ARG A 139 2.67 13.71 -22.94
CA ARG A 139 4.10 13.79 -23.27
C ARG A 139 4.99 13.16 -22.20
N THR A 140 4.64 13.28 -20.92
CA THR A 140 5.42 12.62 -19.86
C THR A 140 5.23 11.10 -19.85
N ILE A 141 4.02 10.62 -20.14
CA ILE A 141 3.73 9.18 -20.21
C ILE A 141 4.50 8.54 -21.37
N THR A 142 4.51 9.19 -22.54
CA THR A 142 5.29 8.73 -23.70
C THR A 142 6.79 8.76 -23.43
N LYS A 143 7.29 9.83 -22.77
CA LYS A 143 8.71 9.92 -22.36
C LYS A 143 9.13 8.83 -21.36
N GLU A 144 8.22 8.44 -20.46
CA GLU A 144 8.50 7.41 -19.44
C GLU A 144 8.21 5.98 -19.94
N GLY A 145 7.80 5.82 -21.19
CA GLY A 145 7.59 4.53 -21.83
C GLY A 145 6.35 3.77 -21.34
N GLY A 146 5.30 4.45 -20.87
CA GLY A 146 4.05 3.79 -20.50
C GLY A 146 3.29 4.45 -19.34
N LEU A 147 2.02 4.10 -19.22
CA LEU A 147 1.15 4.62 -18.15
C LEU A 147 1.60 4.12 -16.76
N ASP A 148 1.96 2.85 -16.66
CA ASP A 148 2.30 2.24 -15.36
C ASP A 148 3.60 2.80 -14.79
N ASN A 149 4.58 3.08 -15.65
CA ASN A 149 5.83 3.74 -15.27
C ASN A 149 5.58 5.16 -14.77
N TYR A 150 4.63 5.87 -15.39
CA TYR A 150 4.21 7.18 -14.92
C TYR A 150 3.56 7.13 -13.53
N LEU A 151 2.73 6.13 -13.25
CA LEU A 151 2.02 6.06 -11.97
C LEU A 151 2.93 5.60 -10.82
N THR A 152 3.82 4.65 -11.10
CA THR A 152 4.65 3.99 -10.08
C THR A 152 5.93 4.74 -9.73
N LYS A 153 6.27 5.81 -10.45
CA LYS A 153 7.42 6.66 -10.13
C LYS A 153 7.34 7.20 -8.69
N GLU A 154 8.43 6.99 -7.94
CA GLU A 154 8.48 7.23 -6.49
C GLU A 154 8.67 8.70 -6.10
N LYS A 155 9.15 9.55 -7.02
CA LYS A 155 9.44 10.96 -6.73
C LYS A 155 8.23 11.67 -6.09
N SER A 156 8.47 12.43 -5.03
CA SER A 156 7.42 13.18 -4.30
C SER A 156 6.62 14.14 -5.20
N ALA A 157 7.28 14.75 -6.20
CA ALA A 157 6.63 15.58 -7.21
C ALA A 157 5.59 14.79 -8.02
N ARG A 158 5.87 13.52 -8.36
CA ARG A 158 4.91 12.67 -9.07
C ARG A 158 3.67 12.44 -8.21
N ILE A 159 3.86 12.11 -6.92
CA ILE A 159 2.74 11.87 -6.01
C ILE A 159 1.80 13.07 -5.99
N LYS A 160 2.33 14.29 -5.89
CA LYS A 160 1.56 15.55 -5.93
C LYS A 160 0.78 15.73 -7.25
N GLU A 161 1.34 15.28 -8.37
CA GLU A 161 0.78 15.44 -9.72
C GLU A 161 -0.35 14.46 -10.07
N LEU A 162 -0.44 13.31 -9.38
CA LEU A 162 -1.38 12.23 -9.71
C LEU A 162 -2.84 12.60 -9.48
N GLY A 163 -3.12 13.36 -8.42
CA GLY A 163 -4.49 13.60 -7.94
C GLY A 163 -5.15 12.31 -7.41
N ILE A 164 -6.42 12.39 -7.01
CA ILE A 164 -7.14 11.24 -6.44
C ILE A 164 -7.25 10.08 -7.44
N PHE A 165 -7.68 10.37 -8.67
CA PHE A 165 -7.82 9.34 -9.71
C PHE A 165 -6.50 8.64 -10.00
N GLY A 166 -5.42 9.41 -10.18
CA GLY A 166 -4.09 8.83 -10.40
C GLY A 166 -3.58 8.02 -9.20
N TRP A 167 -3.91 8.43 -7.97
CA TRP A 167 -3.58 7.67 -6.76
C TRP A 167 -4.30 6.31 -6.70
N LYS A 168 -5.60 6.29 -7.03
CA LYS A 168 -6.37 5.04 -7.14
C LYS A 168 -5.81 4.12 -8.21
N LEU A 169 -5.49 4.66 -9.39
CA LEU A 169 -4.91 3.88 -10.50
C LEU A 169 -3.53 3.34 -10.12
N ARG A 170 -2.68 4.16 -9.48
CA ARG A 170 -1.38 3.73 -8.95
C ARG A 170 -1.54 2.55 -8.00
N TYR A 171 -2.51 2.61 -7.08
CA TYR A 171 -2.80 1.50 -6.16
C TYR A 171 -3.18 0.23 -6.92
N ASP A 172 -4.10 0.32 -7.89
CA ASP A 172 -4.51 -0.84 -8.69
C ASP A 172 -3.33 -1.48 -9.44
N VAL A 173 -2.45 -0.66 -10.03
CA VAL A 173 -1.23 -1.12 -10.73
C VAL A 173 -0.26 -1.79 -9.77
N LEU A 174 0.01 -1.18 -8.61
CA LEU A 174 0.91 -1.75 -7.61
C LEU A 174 0.35 -3.05 -7.04
N LYS A 175 -0.96 -3.12 -6.79
CA LYS A 175 -1.62 -4.33 -6.31
C LYS A 175 -1.60 -5.45 -7.35
N ALA A 176 -1.75 -5.11 -8.63
CA ALA A 176 -1.64 -6.08 -9.72
C ALA A 176 -0.20 -6.61 -9.86
N ARG A 177 0.82 -5.74 -9.78
CA ARG A 177 2.23 -6.14 -9.75
C ARG A 177 2.56 -7.02 -8.55
N GLU A 178 2.09 -6.65 -7.36
CA GLU A 178 2.22 -7.46 -6.14
C GLU A 178 1.59 -8.84 -6.32
N LYS A 179 0.39 -8.91 -6.92
CA LYS A 179 -0.29 -10.18 -7.22
C LYS A 179 0.48 -11.03 -8.22
N ALA A 180 1.07 -10.42 -9.25
CA ALA A 180 1.87 -11.11 -10.25
C ALA A 180 3.19 -11.64 -9.67
N ASN A 181 3.83 -10.87 -8.78
CA ASN A 181 5.09 -11.23 -8.13
C ASN A 181 4.90 -12.21 -6.95
N LYS A 182 3.67 -12.41 -6.48
CA LYS A 182 3.40 -13.31 -5.35
C LYS A 182 3.71 -14.75 -5.77
N PRO A 183 4.57 -15.49 -5.03
CA PRO A 183 4.87 -16.87 -5.35
C PRO A 183 3.64 -17.76 -5.20
N LEU A 184 3.72 -18.95 -5.79
CA LEU A 184 2.71 -19.99 -5.59
C LEU A 184 2.61 -20.32 -4.10
N ASN A 185 1.39 -20.53 -3.60
CA ASN A 185 1.15 -20.90 -2.19
C ASN A 185 1.20 -22.43 -2.00
N TYR A 186 1.86 -23.17 -2.89
CA TYR A 186 1.96 -24.62 -2.86
C TYR A 186 3.27 -25.09 -3.47
N ASP A 187 3.73 -26.25 -3.02
CA ASP A 187 4.85 -27.00 -3.58
C ASP A 187 4.32 -28.12 -4.48
N LEU A 188 5.06 -28.50 -5.51
CA LEU A 188 4.78 -29.71 -6.29
C LEU A 188 5.61 -30.85 -5.71
N LYS A 189 4.96 -31.90 -5.23
CA LYS A 189 5.61 -33.09 -4.66
C LYS A 189 4.98 -34.35 -5.24
N LYS A 190 5.77 -35.42 -5.33
CA LYS A 190 5.27 -36.72 -5.75
C LYS A 190 4.55 -37.39 -4.60
N ASN A 191 3.35 -37.90 -4.88
CA ASN A 191 2.61 -38.78 -3.98
C ASN A 191 3.22 -40.19 -4.01
N PRO A 192 2.94 -41.09 -3.06
CA PRO A 192 3.39 -42.49 -3.12
C PRO A 192 2.93 -43.25 -4.37
N ASN A 193 1.90 -42.76 -5.06
CA ASN A 193 1.44 -43.29 -6.35
C ASN A 193 2.29 -42.81 -7.55
N GLY A 194 3.29 -41.95 -7.33
CA GLY A 194 4.16 -41.38 -8.37
C GLY A 194 3.61 -40.14 -9.09
N GLU A 195 2.40 -39.68 -8.74
CA GLU A 195 1.76 -38.51 -9.34
C GLU A 195 2.23 -37.19 -8.73
N ASP A 196 2.38 -36.14 -9.55
CA ASP A 196 2.73 -34.79 -9.10
C ASP A 196 1.50 -34.09 -8.49
N VAL A 197 1.51 -33.93 -7.16
CA VAL A 197 0.41 -33.34 -6.39
C VAL A 197 0.84 -32.00 -5.79
N LYS A 198 -0.11 -31.06 -5.75
CA LYS A 198 0.06 -29.75 -5.10
C LYS A 198 -0.05 -29.91 -3.58
N VAL A 199 1.01 -29.55 -2.86
CA VAL A 199 1.06 -29.57 -1.41
C VAL A 199 1.03 -28.14 -0.89
N PHE A 200 -0.01 -27.79 -0.14
CA PHE A 200 -0.20 -26.42 0.37
C PHE A 200 0.41 -26.22 1.77
N TYR A 201 0.58 -27.29 2.53
CA TYR A 201 1.13 -27.24 3.87
C TYR A 201 1.71 -28.60 4.24
N SER A 202 2.85 -28.58 4.95
CA SER A 202 3.44 -29.74 5.60
C SER A 202 3.47 -29.49 7.10
N GLY A 203 2.97 -30.44 7.88
CA GLY A 203 3.01 -30.35 9.34
C GLY A 203 2.79 -31.71 9.98
N THR A 204 2.30 -31.70 11.21
CA THR A 204 1.99 -32.90 11.98
C THR A 204 0.50 -32.98 12.24
N TYR A 205 -0.06 -34.18 12.19
CA TYR A 205 -1.45 -34.47 12.56
C TYR A 205 -1.48 -35.78 13.37
N LYS A 206 -2.04 -35.75 14.59
CA LYS A 206 -2.05 -36.88 15.54
C LYS A 206 -0.66 -37.49 15.79
N GLY A 207 0.38 -36.65 15.76
CA GLY A 207 1.78 -37.07 15.93
C GLY A 207 2.45 -37.64 14.68
N GLU A 208 1.73 -37.82 13.57
CA GLU A 208 2.31 -38.26 12.29
C GLU A 208 2.60 -37.06 11.37
N PRO A 209 3.70 -37.08 10.59
CA PRO A 209 3.95 -36.05 9.59
C PRO A 209 2.96 -36.20 8.42
N ILE A 210 2.30 -35.11 8.06
CA ILE A 210 1.28 -35.07 7.01
C ILE A 210 1.57 -33.94 6.01
N GLN A 211 1.30 -34.22 4.73
CA GLN A 211 1.27 -33.23 3.66
C GLN A 211 -0.17 -33.02 3.17
N LEU A 212 -0.62 -31.77 3.16
CA LEU A 212 -1.98 -31.39 2.78
C LEU A 212 -2.06 -31.02 1.30
N THR A 213 -2.98 -31.67 0.59
CA THR A 213 -3.26 -31.37 -0.83
C THR A 213 -4.20 -30.19 -1.02
N VAL A 214 -4.88 -29.75 0.03
CA VAL A 214 -5.85 -28.65 -0.02
C VAL A 214 -5.31 -27.38 0.65
N GLY A 215 -5.72 -26.24 0.11
CA GLY A 215 -5.45 -24.95 0.71
C GLY A 215 -6.29 -24.68 1.97
N ARG A 216 -5.84 -23.71 2.77
CA ARG A 216 -6.41 -23.34 4.09
C ARG A 216 -7.91 -23.14 4.06
N ARG A 217 -8.41 -22.43 3.03
CA ARG A 217 -9.84 -22.12 2.88
C ARG A 217 -10.68 -23.38 2.71
N LYS A 218 -10.19 -24.36 1.94
CA LYS A 218 -10.91 -25.62 1.72
C LYS A 218 -10.86 -26.49 2.98
N LEU A 219 -9.72 -26.52 3.68
CA LEU A 219 -9.60 -27.19 4.98
C LEU A 219 -10.59 -26.61 6.00
N ALA A 220 -10.64 -25.28 6.15
CA ALA A 220 -11.62 -24.62 7.02
C ALA A 220 -13.08 -24.93 6.61
N SER A 221 -13.35 -25.05 5.31
CA SER A 221 -14.68 -25.43 4.79
C SER A 221 -15.07 -26.87 5.15
N LEU A 222 -14.10 -27.79 5.25
CA LEU A 222 -14.33 -29.17 5.68
C LEU A 222 -14.52 -29.25 7.21
N LEU A 223 -13.82 -28.40 7.95
CA LEU A 223 -13.95 -28.29 9.41
C LEU A 223 -15.31 -27.72 9.83
N PHE A 224 -15.84 -26.73 9.10
CA PHE A 224 -17.08 -26.05 9.44
C PHE A 224 -18.29 -26.97 9.79
N PRO A 225 -18.68 -27.97 8.97
CA PRO A 225 -19.83 -28.82 9.31
C PRO A 225 -19.62 -29.59 10.62
N VAL A 226 -18.39 -30.00 10.91
CA VAL A 226 -18.07 -30.73 12.15
C VAL A 226 -18.18 -29.80 13.34
N VAL A 227 -17.54 -28.63 13.29
CA VAL A 227 -17.64 -27.61 14.36
C VAL A 227 -19.09 -27.22 14.60
N ARG A 228 -19.87 -27.02 13.53
CA ARG A 228 -21.29 -26.70 13.62
C ARG A 228 -22.10 -27.78 14.33
N ASN A 229 -21.81 -29.06 14.10
CA ASN A 229 -22.53 -30.16 14.72
C ASN A 229 -22.18 -30.33 16.21
N HIS A 230 -20.96 -29.97 16.61
CA HIS A 230 -20.51 -30.03 18.00
C HIS A 230 -20.84 -28.77 18.82
N THR A 231 -21.28 -27.69 18.17
CA THR A 231 -21.62 -26.42 18.82
C THR A 231 -23.12 -26.35 19.08
N THR A 232 -23.52 -26.01 20.31
CA THR A 232 -24.93 -25.86 20.68
C THR A 232 -25.57 -24.62 20.04
N GLU A 233 -24.80 -23.54 19.87
CA GLU A 233 -25.25 -22.32 19.22
C GLU A 233 -25.34 -22.49 17.69
N PRO A 234 -26.35 -21.87 17.03
CA PRO A 234 -26.43 -21.89 15.58
C PRO A 234 -25.26 -21.11 14.95
N LEU A 235 -24.27 -21.84 14.46
CA LEU A 235 -23.09 -21.27 13.82
C LEU A 235 -23.29 -21.06 12.31
N SER A 236 -23.16 -19.81 11.86
CA SER A 236 -23.11 -19.45 10.44
C SER A 236 -21.69 -19.53 9.89
N PHE A 237 -21.54 -19.94 8.64
CA PHE A 237 -20.23 -19.98 7.96
C PHE A 237 -19.54 -18.60 7.92
N ALA A 238 -20.33 -17.52 7.89
CA ALA A 238 -19.79 -16.17 7.94
C ALA A 238 -19.17 -15.84 9.31
N LYS A 239 -19.81 -16.24 10.42
CA LYS A 239 -19.30 -16.05 11.78
C LYS A 239 -18.03 -16.88 11.99
N PHE A 240 -18.07 -18.15 11.61
CA PHE A 240 -16.92 -19.05 11.58
C PHE A 240 -15.74 -18.47 10.75
N GLY A 241 -16.02 -17.95 9.56
CA GLY A 241 -15.00 -17.34 8.71
C GLY A 241 -14.32 -16.12 9.33
N VAL A 242 -15.01 -15.36 10.19
CA VAL A 242 -14.44 -14.23 10.94
C VAL A 242 -13.54 -14.73 12.07
N GLU A 243 -13.98 -15.74 12.82
CA GLU A 243 -13.22 -16.35 13.92
C GLU A 243 -11.89 -16.95 13.41
N HIS A 244 -11.93 -17.69 12.28
CA HIS A 244 -10.75 -18.30 11.67
C HIS A 244 -10.08 -17.42 10.58
N ALA A 245 -10.33 -16.11 10.59
CA ALA A 245 -9.75 -15.19 9.61
C ALA A 245 -8.22 -15.07 9.77
N LYS A 246 -7.74 -15.00 11.02
CA LYS A 246 -6.32 -14.89 11.39
C LYS A 246 -5.65 -16.25 11.66
N ALA A 247 -6.42 -17.34 11.71
CA ALA A 247 -5.91 -18.69 12.02
C ALA A 247 -4.97 -19.22 10.92
N SER A 248 -3.82 -19.75 11.34
CA SER A 248 -2.83 -20.41 10.47
C SER A 248 -3.28 -21.81 10.07
N PHE A 249 -2.59 -22.45 9.12
CA PHE A 249 -2.86 -23.86 8.77
C PHE A 249 -2.70 -24.79 9.98
N GLY A 250 -1.68 -24.56 10.81
CA GLY A 250 -1.44 -25.35 12.01
C GLY A 250 -2.55 -25.20 13.05
N ASP A 251 -3.10 -24.00 13.22
CA ASP A 251 -4.19 -23.76 14.17
C ASP A 251 -5.46 -24.52 13.76
N ILE A 252 -5.79 -24.49 12.47
CA ILE A 252 -6.96 -25.21 11.96
C ILE A 252 -6.74 -26.72 12.03
N LEU A 253 -5.52 -27.22 11.79
CA LEU A 253 -5.20 -28.64 11.95
C LEU A 253 -5.35 -29.11 13.40
N LYS A 254 -4.89 -28.32 14.38
CA LYS A 254 -5.09 -28.64 15.81
C LYS A 254 -6.58 -28.73 16.16
N GLU A 255 -7.39 -27.86 15.58
CA GLU A 255 -8.85 -27.93 15.75
C GLU A 255 -9.44 -29.18 15.08
N CYS A 256 -8.94 -29.58 13.90
CA CYS A 256 -9.31 -30.84 13.26
C CYS A 256 -8.92 -32.07 14.11
N GLU A 257 -7.81 -32.01 14.84
CA GLU A 257 -7.41 -33.06 15.79
C GLU A 257 -8.38 -33.12 16.97
N GLY A 258 -8.79 -31.97 17.51
CA GLY A 258 -9.74 -31.89 18.63
C GLY A 258 -11.10 -32.51 18.34
N TYR A 259 -11.56 -32.44 17.08
CA TYR A 259 -12.81 -33.06 16.62
C TYR A 259 -12.63 -34.43 15.96
N ASP A 260 -11.42 -35.00 16.00
CA ASP A 260 -11.09 -36.31 15.43
C ASP A 260 -11.48 -36.48 13.94
N MET A 261 -11.35 -35.42 13.15
CA MET A 261 -11.77 -35.44 11.74
C MET A 261 -10.86 -36.30 10.85
N ASP A 262 -11.43 -37.16 10.01
CA ASP A 262 -10.65 -37.91 9.03
C ASP A 262 -10.17 -37.03 7.87
N LEU A 263 -8.85 -36.91 7.72
CA LEU A 263 -8.16 -36.14 6.67
C LEU A 263 -7.53 -37.02 5.58
N SER A 264 -7.78 -38.33 5.58
CA SER A 264 -7.16 -39.28 4.64
C SER A 264 -7.43 -38.93 3.17
N ASN A 265 -8.62 -38.43 2.86
CA ASN A 265 -8.99 -38.03 1.49
C ASN A 265 -8.25 -36.78 0.97
N VAL A 266 -7.62 -36.04 1.87
CA VAL A 266 -7.14 -34.67 1.63
C VAL A 266 -5.64 -34.56 1.92
N SER A 267 -5.03 -35.65 2.40
CA SER A 267 -3.66 -35.66 2.85
C SER A 267 -2.97 -36.95 2.49
N PHE A 268 -1.64 -36.91 2.43
CA PHE A 268 -0.83 -38.10 2.25
C PHE A 268 0.40 -38.05 3.15
N LYS A 269 0.95 -39.22 3.44
CA LYS A 269 2.16 -39.37 4.25
C LYS A 269 3.39 -39.08 3.37
N PRO A 270 4.34 -38.24 3.82
CA PRO A 270 5.59 -38.07 3.10
C PRO A 270 6.36 -39.38 3.08
N GLU A 271 6.97 -39.71 1.94
CA GLU A 271 7.95 -40.79 1.86
C GLU A 271 9.14 -40.44 2.77
N VAL A 272 9.40 -41.28 3.77
CA VAL A 272 10.59 -41.17 4.61
C VAL A 272 11.76 -41.68 3.76
N SER A 273 12.52 -40.78 3.16
CA SER A 273 13.79 -41.12 2.53
C SER A 273 14.71 -41.69 3.61
N GLN A 274 14.90 -43.01 3.58
CA GLN A 274 15.86 -43.75 4.40
C GLN A 274 17.30 -43.36 4.05
#